data_AF-A0A5E4LA49-F1
#
_entry.id   AF-A0A5E4LA49-F1
#
_cell.length_a   1.000
_cell.length_b   1.000
_cell.length_c   1.000
_cell.angle_alpha   90.00
_cell.angle_beta   90.00
_cell.angle_gamma   90.00
#
_symmetry.space_group_name_H-M   'P 1'
#
loop_
_entity.id
_entity.type
_entity.pdbx_description
1 polymer ?
#
loop_
_entity_poly.entity_id
_entity_poly.type
_entity_poly.pdbx_seq_one_letter_code
_entity_poly.pdbx_strand_id
1 'polypeptide(L)'
;MIAEGGDGDGYGIGSAHFLHSFRRNIDITYIVHDNAVYGLTTGQAAPTTQKGMKTKSTPHGNLEVQFNPLAVAIAAGGTFVSRVFAGDIMHMKEVMKQAITHKGFALVDVLQPCVTFNKLNTFAWWQQRVYKLETANHDPANKAAALEKAFEEMSSGYAKIPIGVFYKEERPTYESEAPQLQSGPLAKHAVANEAIEKALLEFM
;
A
#
# COMPACT_ATOMS: atom_id res chain seq x y z
N MET A 1 -6.22 -5.86 -11.41
CA MET A 1 -7.27 -6.04 -10.37
C MET A 1 -7.14 -4.90 -9.36
N ILE A 2 -8.21 -4.50 -8.65
CA ILE A 2 -8.13 -3.48 -7.59
C ILE A 2 -8.55 -4.11 -6.26
N ALA A 3 -7.76 -3.90 -5.23
CA ALA A 3 -8.06 -4.24 -3.84
C ALA A 3 -8.12 -2.95 -3.02
N GLU A 4 -9.00 -2.92 -2.02
CA GLU A 4 -9.23 -1.78 -1.13
C GLU A 4 -9.23 -2.29 0.31
N GLY A 5 -8.59 -1.59 1.23
CA GLY A 5 -8.54 -1.97 2.65
C GLY A 5 -8.21 -0.79 3.55
N GLY A 6 -8.42 -0.93 4.85
CA GLY A 6 -7.94 0.05 5.83
C GLY A 6 -6.47 -0.18 6.19
N ASP A 7 -5.82 0.82 6.77
CA ASP A 7 -4.52 0.71 7.44
C ASP A 7 -4.46 -0.47 8.43
N GLY A 8 -5.50 -0.62 9.24
CA GLY A 8 -5.61 -1.72 10.19
C GLY A 8 -5.75 -3.10 9.55
N ASP A 9 -6.46 -3.18 8.43
CA ASP A 9 -6.67 -4.42 7.67
C ASP A 9 -5.39 -4.81 6.93
N GLY A 10 -4.85 -3.90 6.11
CA GLY A 10 -3.69 -4.16 5.25
C GLY A 10 -2.36 -4.20 5.99
N TYR A 11 -2.12 -3.25 6.91
CA TYR A 11 -0.84 -3.13 7.61
C TYR A 11 -0.85 -3.81 8.99
N GLY A 12 -2.02 -4.19 9.50
CA GLY A 12 -2.17 -4.92 10.76
C GLY A 12 -2.23 -6.42 10.50
N ILE A 13 -3.45 -6.96 10.49
CA ILE A 13 -3.68 -8.41 10.30
C ILE A 13 -3.17 -8.90 8.92
N GLY A 14 -3.25 -8.07 7.89
CA GLY A 14 -2.83 -8.38 6.52
C GLY A 14 -1.33 -8.18 6.24
N SER A 15 -0.54 -7.76 7.21
CA SER A 15 0.87 -7.33 7.03
C SER A 15 1.75 -8.36 6.33
N ALA A 16 1.60 -9.65 6.65
CA ALA A 16 2.33 -10.72 5.97
C ALA A 16 1.95 -10.81 4.49
N HIS A 17 0.66 -10.73 4.17
CA HIS A 17 0.18 -10.75 2.78
C HIS A 17 0.65 -9.51 2.02
N PHE A 18 0.55 -8.33 2.64
CA PHE A 18 1.06 -7.07 2.10
C PHE A 18 2.53 -7.20 1.69
N LEU A 19 3.40 -7.70 2.59
CA LEU A 19 4.82 -7.92 2.30
C LEU A 19 5.04 -8.88 1.11
N HIS A 20 4.35 -10.02 1.10
CA HIS A 20 4.54 -11.02 0.06
C HIS A 20 3.95 -10.62 -1.30
N SER A 21 2.98 -9.71 -1.34
CA SER A 21 2.43 -9.17 -2.59
C SER A 21 3.49 -8.40 -3.38
N PHE A 22 4.31 -7.57 -2.73
CA PHE A 22 5.43 -6.88 -3.40
C PHE A 22 6.48 -7.84 -3.93
N ARG A 23 6.83 -8.87 -3.15
CA ARG A 23 7.80 -9.89 -3.57
C ARG A 23 7.36 -10.66 -4.80
N ARG A 24 6.05 -10.92 -4.94
CA ARG A 24 5.49 -11.60 -6.11
C ARG A 24 5.29 -10.66 -7.29
N ASN A 25 5.08 -9.36 -7.07
CA ASN A 25 4.81 -8.39 -8.13
C ASN A 25 3.60 -8.77 -9.00
N ILE A 26 2.51 -9.23 -8.38
CA ILE A 26 1.26 -9.58 -9.07
C ILE A 26 0.58 -8.29 -9.57
N ASP A 27 0.03 -8.27 -10.79
CA ASP A 27 -0.68 -7.10 -11.39
C ASP A 27 -2.00 -6.75 -10.65
N ILE A 28 -1.83 -6.10 -9.50
CA ILE A 28 -2.88 -5.65 -8.58
C ILE A 28 -2.53 -4.26 -8.08
N THR A 29 -3.51 -3.36 -8.12
CA THR A 29 -3.47 -2.09 -7.39
C THR A 29 -4.11 -2.28 -6.03
N TYR A 30 -3.38 -1.99 -4.96
CA TYR A 30 -3.90 -1.97 -3.60
C TYR A 30 -3.99 -0.54 -3.09
N ILE A 31 -5.21 -0.11 -2.81
CA ILE A 31 -5.51 1.21 -2.27
C ILE A 31 -5.81 1.01 -0.77
N VAL A 32 -5.05 1.72 0.06
CA VAL A 32 -5.16 1.60 1.52
C VAL A 32 -5.67 2.91 2.09
N HIS A 33 -6.80 2.86 2.80
CA HIS A 33 -7.38 3.98 3.51
C HIS A 33 -6.68 4.17 4.85
N ASP A 34 -5.62 4.98 4.86
CA ASP A 34 -4.87 5.31 6.07
C ASP A 34 -5.54 6.47 6.82
N ASN A 35 -6.34 6.11 7.82
CA ASN A 35 -6.97 7.05 8.73
C ASN A 35 -6.40 7.01 10.16
N ALA A 36 -5.36 6.20 10.36
CA ALA A 36 -4.60 5.99 11.58
C ALA A 36 -5.41 5.51 12.79
N VAL A 37 -6.59 4.90 12.59
CA VAL A 37 -7.42 4.28 13.62
C VAL A 37 -8.26 3.13 13.07
N TYR A 38 -8.65 2.16 13.90
CA TYR A 38 -9.68 1.20 13.53
C TYR A 38 -11.08 1.84 13.62
N GLY A 39 -11.48 2.56 12.57
CA GLY A 39 -12.73 3.33 12.55
C GLY A 39 -13.98 2.47 12.79
N LEU A 40 -14.10 1.34 12.10
CA LEU A 40 -15.28 0.47 12.18
C LEU A 40 -15.46 -0.16 13.57
N THR A 41 -14.38 -0.55 14.24
CA THR A 41 -14.42 -1.11 15.60
C THR A 41 -14.41 -0.05 16.69
N THR A 42 -14.65 1.21 16.34
CA THR A 42 -14.89 2.35 17.22
C THR A 42 -13.67 3.14 17.72
N GLY A 43 -12.56 3.13 16.97
CA GLY A 43 -11.46 4.10 17.14
C GLY A 43 -10.31 3.64 18.03
N GLN A 44 -9.94 2.37 17.95
CA GLN A 44 -8.70 1.83 18.52
C GLN A 44 -7.49 2.28 17.69
N ALA A 45 -6.30 2.24 18.30
CA ALA A 45 -5.05 2.47 17.58
C ALA A 45 -4.85 1.42 16.47
N ALA A 46 -4.52 1.89 15.27
CA ALA A 46 -4.10 1.11 14.11
C ALA A 46 -2.57 1.16 13.96
N PRO A 47 -1.96 0.37 13.04
CA PRO A 47 -0.50 0.35 12.86
C PRO A 47 0.10 1.72 12.50
N THR A 48 -0.65 2.57 11.80
CA THR A 48 -0.24 3.92 11.39
C THR A 48 -0.61 4.99 12.44
N THR A 49 -1.14 4.61 13.61
CA THR A 49 -1.33 5.53 14.73
C THR A 49 0.00 6.06 15.24
N GLN A 50 0.14 7.39 15.30
CA GLN A 50 1.35 8.04 15.79
C GLN A 50 1.65 7.67 17.25
N LYS A 51 2.93 7.53 17.59
CA LYS A 51 3.37 7.31 18.97
C LYS A 51 2.89 8.46 19.86
N GLY A 52 2.34 8.12 21.02
CA GLY A 52 1.77 9.07 21.99
C GLY A 52 0.35 9.55 21.65
N MET A 53 -0.18 9.28 20.45
CA MET A 53 -1.56 9.63 20.11
C MET A 53 -2.53 8.83 20.98
N LYS A 54 -3.46 9.53 21.64
CA LYS A 54 -4.49 8.91 22.48
C LYS A 54 -5.63 8.41 21.60
N THR A 55 -6.05 7.17 21.82
CA THR A 55 -7.21 6.54 21.17
C THR A 55 -8.12 5.91 22.22
N LYS A 56 -9.22 5.26 21.81
CA LYS A 56 -10.08 4.56 22.78
C LYS A 56 -9.40 3.39 23.48
N SER A 57 -8.57 2.62 22.76
CA SER A 57 -7.84 1.48 23.34
C SER A 57 -6.53 1.89 24.00
N THR A 58 -5.99 3.06 23.64
CA THR A 58 -4.75 3.63 24.20
C THR A 58 -5.02 5.00 24.85
N PRO A 59 -5.79 5.08 25.95
CA PRO A 59 -6.17 6.36 26.56
C PRO A 59 -4.98 7.15 27.12
N HIS A 60 -3.86 6.46 27.40
CA HIS A 60 -2.61 7.06 27.86
C HIS A 60 -1.63 7.38 26.71
N GLY A 61 -2.03 7.13 25.46
CA GLY A 61 -1.21 7.32 24.26
C GLY A 61 -0.71 6.00 23.68
N ASN A 62 -0.55 5.93 22.35
CA ASN A 62 0.04 4.78 21.68
C ASN A 62 1.51 4.60 22.10
N LEU A 63 1.90 3.38 22.45
CA LEU A 63 3.27 3.06 22.86
C LEU A 63 4.16 2.69 21.68
N GLU A 64 3.54 2.13 20.64
CA GLU A 64 4.21 1.59 19.47
C GLU A 64 4.74 2.70 18.57
N VAL A 65 5.79 2.36 17.82
CA VAL A 65 6.28 3.23 16.75
C VAL A 65 5.33 3.09 15.56
N GLN A 66 5.04 4.21 14.90
CA GLN A 66 4.19 4.21 13.72
C GLN A 66 4.78 3.33 12.61
N PHE A 67 3.96 2.45 12.04
CA PHE A 67 4.32 1.67 10.87
C PHE A 67 4.48 2.59 9.65
N ASN A 68 5.56 2.43 8.88
CA ASN A 68 5.80 3.17 7.65
C ASN A 68 5.52 2.27 6.43
N PRO A 69 4.32 2.34 5.83
CA PRO A 69 3.96 1.44 4.73
C PRO A 69 4.79 1.69 3.48
N LEU A 70 5.19 2.94 3.22
CA LEU A 70 5.98 3.31 2.05
C LEU A 70 7.39 2.71 2.11
N ALA A 71 8.07 2.89 3.25
CA ALA A 71 9.42 2.35 3.43
C ALA A 71 9.42 0.82 3.38
N VAL A 72 8.43 0.18 4.01
CA VAL A 72 8.27 -1.28 3.97
C VAL A 72 7.99 -1.77 2.55
N ALA A 73 7.07 -1.13 1.82
CA ALA A 73 6.77 -1.48 0.43
C ALA A 73 8.00 -1.39 -0.48
N ILE A 74 8.77 -0.31 -0.38
CA ILE A 74 10.00 -0.11 -1.16
C ILE A 74 11.04 -1.19 -0.79
N ALA A 75 11.26 -1.42 0.49
CA ALA A 75 12.21 -2.42 0.99
C ALA A 75 11.80 -3.86 0.63
N ALA A 76 10.50 -4.14 0.57
CA ALA A 76 9.93 -5.44 0.17
C ALA A 76 10.03 -5.72 -1.34
N GLY A 77 10.51 -4.76 -2.12
CA GLY A 77 10.67 -4.89 -3.57
C GLY A 77 9.44 -4.46 -4.36
N GLY A 78 8.65 -3.51 -3.84
CA GLY A 78 7.53 -2.92 -4.55
C GLY A 78 7.96 -2.15 -5.79
N THR A 79 7.14 -2.22 -6.84
CA THR A 79 7.46 -1.68 -8.16
C THR A 79 6.69 -0.40 -8.48
N PHE A 80 5.61 -0.12 -7.75
CA PHE A 80 4.94 1.17 -7.73
C PHE A 80 4.48 1.48 -6.30
N VAL A 81 5.05 2.53 -5.70
CA VAL A 81 4.76 2.93 -4.32
C VAL A 81 4.39 4.40 -4.33
N SER A 82 3.20 4.71 -3.83
CA SER A 82 2.67 6.07 -3.83
C SER A 82 1.86 6.37 -2.58
N ARG A 83 1.73 7.65 -2.27
CA ARG A 83 0.85 8.18 -1.22
C ARG A 83 0.08 9.36 -1.74
N VAL A 84 -1.18 9.50 -1.36
CA VAL A 84 -2.07 10.58 -1.79
C VAL A 84 -2.84 11.11 -0.59
N PHE A 85 -3.39 12.31 -0.71
CA PHE A 85 -4.27 12.89 0.30
C PHE A 85 -5.69 12.95 -0.23
N ALA A 86 -6.65 12.38 0.52
CA ALA A 86 -8.06 12.36 0.14
C ALA A 86 -8.65 13.77 -0.08
N GLY A 87 -8.05 14.81 0.50
CA GLY A 87 -8.45 16.20 0.29
C GLY A 87 -7.96 16.85 -0.99
N ASP A 88 -7.03 16.23 -1.74
CA ASP A 88 -6.61 16.67 -3.08
C ASP A 88 -7.07 15.65 -4.13
N ILE A 89 -8.36 15.69 -4.44
CA ILE A 89 -9.03 14.73 -5.34
C ILE A 89 -8.37 14.67 -6.72
N MET A 90 -7.94 15.81 -7.25
CA MET A 90 -7.35 15.87 -8.59
C MET A 90 -5.98 15.19 -8.64
N HIS A 91 -5.12 15.45 -7.64
CA HIS A 91 -3.85 14.75 -7.53
C HIS A 91 -4.05 13.25 -7.29
N MET A 92 -4.93 12.90 -6.36
CA MET A 92 -5.26 11.50 -6.06
C MET A 92 -5.72 10.74 -7.30
N LYS A 93 -6.64 11.32 -8.09
CA LYS A 93 -7.14 10.71 -9.33
C LYS A 93 -6.02 10.40 -10.32
N GLU A 94 -5.06 11.32 -10.51
CA GLU A 94 -3.95 11.10 -11.45
C GLU A 94 -2.96 10.05 -10.96
N VAL A 95 -2.68 9.99 -9.65
CA VAL A 95 -1.82 8.93 -9.08
C VAL A 95 -2.50 7.56 -9.14
N MET A 96 -3.80 7.48 -8.82
CA MET A 96 -4.57 6.23 -8.92
C MET A 96 -4.61 5.70 -10.36
N LYS A 97 -4.78 6.58 -11.36
CA LYS A 97 -4.69 6.18 -12.78
C LYS A 97 -3.33 5.54 -13.09
N GLN A 98 -2.24 6.17 -12.65
CA GLN A 98 -0.89 5.61 -12.84
C GLN A 98 -0.76 4.23 -12.17
N ALA A 99 -1.25 4.08 -10.94
CA ALA A 99 -1.21 2.83 -10.19
C ALA A 99 -2.01 1.70 -10.85
N ILE A 100 -3.18 2.01 -11.43
CA ILE A 100 -4.03 1.05 -12.16
C ILE A 100 -3.39 0.62 -13.49
N THR A 101 -2.67 1.52 -14.15
CA THR A 101 -1.99 1.21 -15.41
C THR A 101 -0.63 0.52 -15.24
N HIS A 102 -0.08 0.53 -14.03
CA HIS A 102 1.20 -0.08 -13.71
C HIS A 102 1.16 -1.60 -13.88
N LYS A 103 2.24 -2.19 -14.38
CA LYS A 103 2.37 -3.64 -14.54
C LYS A 103 3.14 -4.25 -13.37
N GLY A 104 2.40 -4.58 -12.33
CA GLY A 104 2.92 -5.15 -11.09
C GLY A 104 2.08 -4.77 -9.90
N PHE A 105 2.61 -5.03 -8.71
CA PHE A 105 1.88 -4.69 -7.48
C PHE A 105 2.07 -3.22 -7.14
N ALA A 106 0.98 -2.45 -7.21
CA ALA A 106 0.98 -1.00 -6.99
C ALA A 106 0.31 -0.64 -5.67
N LEU A 107 1.04 0.08 -4.80
CA LEU A 107 0.48 0.64 -3.55
C LEU A 107 0.06 2.10 -3.75
N VAL A 108 -1.16 2.40 -3.32
CA VAL A 108 -1.66 3.77 -3.11
C VAL A 108 -2.08 3.92 -1.65
N ASP A 109 -1.20 4.52 -0.85
CA ASP A 109 -1.48 4.86 0.55
C ASP A 109 -2.28 6.18 0.62
N VAL A 110 -3.55 6.11 1.00
CA VAL A 110 -4.47 7.26 0.99
C VAL A 110 -4.57 7.84 2.39
N LEU A 111 -3.93 8.99 2.62
CA LEU A 111 -4.12 9.78 3.83
C LEU A 111 -5.58 10.27 3.88
N GLN A 112 -6.39 9.68 4.77
CA GLN A 112 -7.82 9.89 4.82
C GLN A 112 -8.29 10.27 6.23
N PRO A 113 -8.80 11.49 6.47
CA PRO A 113 -9.27 11.88 7.80
C PRO A 113 -10.46 11.04 8.29
N CYS A 114 -10.36 10.46 9.50
CA CYS A 114 -11.51 9.90 10.22
C CYS A 114 -12.10 10.93 11.19
N VAL A 115 -13.08 11.71 10.73
CA VAL A 115 -13.68 12.81 11.51
C VAL A 115 -14.28 12.38 12.84
N THR A 116 -14.74 11.13 12.96
CA THR A 116 -15.41 10.62 14.16
C THR A 116 -14.42 10.32 15.28
N PHE A 117 -13.32 9.63 14.99
CA PHE A 117 -12.44 9.05 16.02
C PHE A 117 -11.03 9.66 16.04
N ASN A 118 -10.48 10.08 14.89
CA ASN A 118 -9.15 10.68 14.84
C ASN A 118 -9.25 12.22 14.89
N LYS A 119 -9.05 12.77 16.10
CA LYS A 119 -9.11 14.23 16.33
C LYS A 119 -7.77 14.95 16.12
N LEU A 120 -6.69 14.21 15.89
CA LEU A 120 -5.36 14.75 15.65
C LEU A 120 -5.13 14.99 14.16
N ASN A 121 -5.22 13.92 13.36
CA ASN A 121 -4.96 13.94 11.92
C ASN A 121 -6.21 14.37 11.14
N THR A 122 -6.65 15.60 11.40
CA THR A 122 -7.80 16.21 10.73
C THR A 122 -7.48 16.61 9.29
N PHE A 123 -8.51 16.93 8.50
CA PHE A 123 -8.34 17.47 7.15
C PHE A 123 -7.37 18.66 7.10
N ALA A 124 -7.59 19.66 7.96
CA ALA A 124 -6.75 20.86 8.02
C ALA A 124 -5.31 20.53 8.44
N TRP A 125 -5.15 19.56 9.36
CA TRP A 125 -3.83 19.11 9.79
C TRP A 125 -3.01 18.55 8.62
N TRP A 126 -3.60 17.65 7.82
CA TRP A 126 -2.96 17.12 6.62
C TRP A 126 -2.71 18.19 5.57
N GLN A 127 -3.73 19.00 5.25
CA GLN A 127 -3.65 20.02 4.20
C GLN A 127 -2.48 21.00 4.39
N GLN A 128 -2.15 21.34 5.64
CA GLN A 128 -1.05 22.24 5.98
C GLN A 128 0.34 21.59 5.84
N ARG A 129 0.43 20.27 5.80
CA ARG A 129 1.69 19.50 5.92
C ARG A 129 2.05 18.74 4.66
N VAL A 130 1.05 18.41 3.83
CA VAL A 130 1.29 17.67 2.60
C VAL A 130 1.97 18.52 1.54
N TYR A 131 2.90 17.93 0.80
CA TYR A 131 3.50 18.55 -0.36
C TYR A 131 3.76 17.51 -1.45
N LYS A 132 3.71 17.95 -2.72
CA LYS A 132 3.79 17.07 -3.88
C LYS A 132 5.24 16.80 -4.29
N LEU A 133 5.62 15.52 -4.36
CA LEU A 133 6.93 15.08 -4.82
C LEU A 133 7.22 15.52 -6.26
N GLU A 134 6.19 15.60 -7.09
CA GLU A 134 6.28 16.07 -8.48
C GLU A 134 6.81 17.50 -8.58
N THR A 135 6.53 18.34 -7.57
CA THR A 135 7.03 19.72 -7.49
C THR A 135 8.35 19.85 -6.73
N ALA A 136 8.85 18.76 -6.15
CA ALA A 136 10.05 18.74 -5.31
C ALA A 136 11.27 18.12 -5.99
N ASN A 137 11.23 17.99 -7.33
CA ASN A 137 12.31 17.40 -8.15
C ASN A 137 12.71 15.98 -7.70
N HIS A 138 11.73 15.19 -7.25
CA HIS A 138 11.94 13.80 -6.86
C HIS A 138 12.00 12.88 -8.08
N ASP A 139 13.00 12.01 -8.14
CA ASP A 139 13.10 10.97 -9.16
C ASP A 139 12.53 9.65 -8.62
N PRO A 140 11.37 9.18 -9.13
CA PRO A 140 10.76 7.94 -8.66
C PRO A 140 11.54 6.68 -9.07
N ALA A 141 12.52 6.76 -9.96
CA ALA A 141 13.39 5.62 -10.28
C ALA A 141 14.52 5.43 -9.25
N ASN A 142 14.79 6.44 -8.41
CA ASN A 142 15.85 6.36 -7.41
C ASN A 142 15.34 5.78 -6.08
N LYS A 143 15.60 4.49 -5.87
CA LYS A 143 15.18 3.76 -4.65
C LYS A 143 15.69 4.38 -3.35
N ALA A 144 16.92 4.90 -3.34
CA ALA A 144 17.50 5.51 -2.13
C ALA A 144 16.80 6.84 -1.79
N ALA A 145 16.59 7.70 -2.79
CA ALA A 145 15.84 8.94 -2.61
C ALA A 145 14.37 8.66 -2.21
N ALA A 146 13.77 7.62 -2.77
CA ALA A 146 12.41 7.19 -2.41
C ALA A 146 12.31 6.79 -0.93
N LEU A 147 13.29 6.04 -0.41
CA LEU A 147 13.36 5.69 1.00
C LEU A 147 13.55 6.92 1.89
N GLU A 148 14.43 7.85 1.52
CA GLU A 148 14.61 9.10 2.25
C GLU A 148 13.28 9.89 2.36
N LYS A 149 12.56 10.02 1.24
CA LYS A 149 11.24 10.66 1.22
C LYS A 149 10.20 9.89 2.05
N ALA A 150 10.20 8.56 2.01
CA ALA A 150 9.30 7.74 2.81
C ALA A 150 9.45 7.99 4.32
N PHE A 151 10.65 8.34 4.81
CA PHE A 151 10.89 8.64 6.22
C PHE A 151 10.70 10.12 6.60
N GLU A 152 10.47 11.03 5.64
CA GLU A 152 10.42 12.48 5.90
C GLU A 152 9.30 12.89 6.85
N GLU A 153 8.15 12.20 6.81
CA GLU A 153 7.05 12.41 7.76
C GLU A 153 7.54 12.21 9.20
N MET A 154 8.20 11.08 9.50
CA MET A 154 8.65 10.78 10.86
C MET A 154 9.87 11.62 11.26
N SER A 155 10.83 11.82 10.34
CA SER A 155 12.07 12.53 10.64
C SER A 155 11.87 14.04 10.82
N SER A 156 10.86 14.62 10.17
CA SER A 156 10.45 16.01 10.36
C SER A 156 9.53 16.23 11.56
N GLY A 157 9.23 15.19 12.34
CA GLY A 157 8.24 15.27 13.41
C GLY A 157 6.84 15.63 12.90
N TYR A 158 6.46 15.09 11.74
CA TYR A 158 5.21 15.33 11.02
C TYR A 158 5.03 16.77 10.50
N ALA A 159 6.11 17.53 10.33
CA ALA A 159 6.03 18.87 9.75
C ALA A 159 5.89 18.85 8.23
N LYS A 160 6.45 17.83 7.56
CA LYS A 160 6.45 17.68 6.11
C LYS A 160 6.02 16.29 5.72
N ILE A 161 4.99 16.19 4.89
CA ILE A 161 4.38 14.91 4.54
C ILE A 161 4.36 14.79 3.01
N PRO A 162 5.34 14.10 2.40
CA PRO A 162 5.35 13.94 0.96
C PRO A 162 4.13 13.14 0.47
N ILE A 163 3.56 13.56 -0.65
CA ILE A 163 2.55 12.84 -1.42
C ILE A 163 2.98 12.80 -2.90
N GLY A 164 2.50 11.80 -3.63
CA GLY A 164 2.87 11.52 -5.02
C GLY A 164 3.41 10.11 -5.19
N VAL A 165 4.08 9.87 -6.31
CA VAL A 165 4.78 8.61 -6.58
C VAL A 165 6.16 8.67 -5.93
N PHE A 166 6.39 7.80 -4.94
CA PHE A 166 7.68 7.69 -4.24
C PHE A 166 8.65 6.82 -5.03
N TYR A 167 8.16 5.70 -5.54
CA TYR A 167 9.01 4.77 -6.27
C TYR A 167 8.26 4.15 -7.45
N LYS A 168 8.95 4.01 -8.57
CA LYS A 168 8.46 3.30 -9.75
C LYS A 168 9.63 2.59 -10.46
N GLU A 169 9.47 1.29 -10.69
CA GLU A 169 10.32 0.49 -11.58
C GLU A 169 9.43 -0.45 -12.41
N GLU A 170 9.88 -0.80 -13.61
CA GLU A 170 9.23 -1.85 -14.41
C GLU A 170 9.98 -3.17 -14.21
N ARG A 171 9.24 -4.25 -13.91
CA ARG A 171 9.77 -5.60 -13.71
C ARG A 171 8.72 -6.62 -14.14
N PRO A 172 9.10 -7.81 -14.65
CA PRO A 172 8.14 -8.88 -14.90
C PRO A 172 7.19 -9.11 -13.72
N THR A 173 5.92 -9.34 -14.04
CA THR A 173 4.89 -9.69 -13.05
C THR A 173 4.92 -11.19 -12.79
N TYR A 174 4.40 -11.62 -11.64
CA TYR A 174 4.36 -13.04 -11.28
C TYR A 174 3.75 -13.90 -12.41
N GLU A 175 2.61 -13.46 -12.92
CA GLU A 175 1.88 -14.16 -13.97
C GLU A 175 2.57 -14.15 -15.33
N SER A 176 3.43 -13.15 -15.60
CA SER A 176 4.22 -13.11 -16.84
C SER A 176 5.35 -14.15 -16.87
N GLU A 177 5.83 -14.57 -15.70
CA GLU A 177 6.92 -15.54 -15.55
C GLU A 177 6.43 -16.96 -15.26
N ALA A 178 5.17 -17.12 -14.81
CA ALA A 178 4.60 -18.43 -14.49
C ALA A 178 4.40 -19.29 -15.75
N PRO A 179 5.09 -20.44 -15.90
CA PRO A 179 4.97 -21.27 -17.11
C PRO A 179 3.55 -21.75 -17.39
N GLN A 180 2.78 -22.00 -16.33
CA GLN A 180 1.40 -22.49 -16.40
C GLN A 180 0.41 -21.43 -16.93
N LEU A 181 0.83 -20.16 -16.97
CA LEU A 181 -0.02 -19.03 -17.38
C LEU A 181 0.35 -18.49 -18.78
N GLN A 182 1.35 -19.07 -19.45
CA GLN A 182 1.79 -18.64 -20.79
C GLN A 182 0.70 -18.78 -21.85
N SER A 183 -0.19 -19.79 -21.72
CA SER A 183 -1.36 -19.98 -22.60
C SER A 183 -2.58 -19.16 -22.17
N GLY A 184 -2.45 -18.31 -21.16
CA GLY A 184 -3.52 -17.50 -20.58
C GLY A 184 -3.96 -17.95 -19.18
N PRO A 185 -5.03 -17.34 -18.63
CA PRO A 185 -5.50 -17.65 -17.29
C PRO A 185 -6.03 -19.09 -17.17
N LEU A 186 -5.68 -19.78 -16.09
CA LEU A 186 -6.15 -21.16 -15.81
C LEU A 186 -7.67 -21.31 -15.85
N ALA A 187 -8.42 -20.26 -15.47
CA ALA A 187 -9.89 -20.26 -15.52
C ALA A 187 -10.47 -20.44 -16.95
N LYS A 188 -9.64 -20.30 -17.99
CA LYS A 188 -10.01 -20.53 -19.39
C LYS A 188 -9.50 -21.84 -19.95
N HIS A 189 -8.71 -22.61 -19.19
CA HIS A 189 -8.17 -23.87 -19.64
C HIS A 189 -9.23 -24.97 -19.56
N ALA A 190 -9.31 -25.82 -20.58
CA ALA A 190 -10.12 -27.04 -20.51
C ALA A 190 -9.45 -28.03 -19.55
N VAL A 191 -10.23 -28.64 -18.66
CA VAL A 191 -9.75 -29.68 -17.74
C VAL A 191 -10.16 -31.03 -18.32
N ALA A 192 -9.20 -31.80 -18.82
CA ALA A 192 -9.43 -33.16 -19.30
C ALA A 192 -9.08 -34.17 -18.20
N ASN A 193 -10.03 -35.05 -17.86
CA ASN A 193 -9.86 -36.08 -16.83
C ASN A 193 -8.77 -37.11 -17.19
N GLU A 194 -8.51 -37.30 -18.48
CA GLU A 194 -7.52 -38.28 -19.00
C GLU A 194 -6.10 -38.03 -18.46
N ALA A 195 -5.71 -36.76 -18.26
CA ALA A 195 -4.41 -36.42 -17.68
C ALA A 195 -4.33 -36.80 -16.20
N ILE A 196 -5.45 -36.72 -15.48
CA ILE A 196 -5.55 -37.11 -14.07
C ILE A 196 -5.52 -38.63 -13.96
N GLU A 197 -6.29 -39.33 -14.81
CA GLU A 197 -6.31 -40.80 -14.87
C GLU A 197 -4.92 -41.37 -15.18
N LYS A 198 -4.20 -40.78 -16.14
CA LYS A 198 -2.83 -41.18 -16.46
C LYS A 198 -1.87 -40.98 -15.29
N ALA A 199 -1.97 -39.86 -14.57
CA ALA A 199 -1.15 -39.61 -13.39
C ALA A 199 -1.46 -40.60 -12.26
N LEU A 200 -2.73 -40.99 -12.07
CA LEU A 200 -3.13 -41.99 -11.06
C LEU A 200 -2.56 -43.37 -11.35
N LEU A 201 -2.48 -43.76 -12.63
CA LEU A 201 -1.88 -45.03 -13.04
C LEU A 201 -0.37 -45.12 -12.75
N GLU A 202 0.34 -44.00 -12.57
CA GLU A 202 1.75 -44.01 -12.17
C GLU A 202 1.95 -44.36 -10.68
N PHE A 203 0.87 -44.36 -9.88
CA PHE A 203 0.89 -44.69 -8.46
C PHE A 203 0.17 -46.00 -8.10
N MET A 204 -0.30 -46.77 -9.10
CA MET A 204 -0.91 -48.10 -8.95
C MET A 204 0.02 -49.20 -9.43
#